data_AF-A0A524LK01-F1
#
_entry.id   AF-A0A524LK01-F1
#
_cell.length_a   1.000
_cell.length_b   1.000
_cell.length_c   1.000
_cell.angle_alpha   90.00
_cell.angle_beta   90.00
_cell.angle_gamma   90.00
#
_symmetry.space_group_name_H-M   'P 1'
#
loop_
_entity.id
_entity.type
_entity.pdbx_description
1 polymer ?
#
loop_
_entity_poly.entity_id
_entity_poly.type
_entity_poly.pdbx_seq_one_letter_code
_entity_poly.pdbx_strand_id
1 'polypeptide(L)'
;MRQRYVVSLVLVMMFIFPILGNNDIITQNGNSSSQIPDSISNYVNSADPYSGTGPSLPVTLSGIATDNYGGTLQIDASTSDIHTITLADGWSGSNLQTTIDSLSVDISNALQNPSWDATHPEKWLVGATASRGSNVYVPDDWTLTKSEADDAHPLAGDWRLAYDTTGGYSGARFRFDVLIDSTSDPSDRIYYSQLVNAPYRELYSVDISFRYNVLSGYSTSADTYLFVQFAGIEKTFTVFESGDTTGTWLQATATITSTELQSITLPDALRLDIGMGTDSTGEVSPLQFRAILDDIDLTMNVRPFPEQIDLKVNGTAVIGAVSDSIYQYEPDNDTRDAWDLTGTGLDLSGFTYGSVAELSTRVYSATANDWTVAAASQSGIQFPMDIPQGAVITSAYLEVEPIGTVGNPTMRIYAAGFSSSGTSVEPFTVGLPQLEDRMTWVDSSIDWNPGTWNSLVRIRHRSPEIAPLIQSIVSEDNWTSGNFVCIMLDYMYSVNSPASNSYKGAYGSVYSEDEFPRLFVEYMIPEPEDTVYFMQYEKDITIDSSMTTAILN
;
A
#
# COMPACT_ATOMS: atom_id res chain seq x y z
N MET A 1 -20.58 37.25 31.55
CA MET A 1 -21.56 36.75 30.56
C MET A 1 -21.30 35.26 30.36
N ARG A 2 -22.36 34.48 30.15
CA ARG A 2 -22.54 33.08 30.59
C ARG A 2 -21.46 32.09 30.12
N GLN A 3 -20.75 31.53 31.10
CA GLN A 3 -20.17 30.18 31.07
C GLN A 3 -21.28 29.14 31.27
N ARG A 4 -21.15 27.97 30.64
CA ARG A 4 -21.84 26.74 31.07
C ARG A 4 -20.81 25.62 31.19
N TYR A 5 -20.51 25.24 32.42
CA TYR A 5 -19.99 23.94 32.79
C TYR A 5 -21.16 22.97 32.93
N VAL A 6 -20.98 21.71 32.51
CA VAL A 6 -21.70 20.55 33.04
C VAL A 6 -20.67 19.48 33.36
N VAL A 7 -20.92 18.81 34.48
CA VAL A 7 -20.05 18.01 35.33
C VAL A 7 -20.52 16.55 35.30
N SER A 8 -19.56 15.63 35.33
CA SER A 8 -19.60 14.23 35.85
C SER A 8 -20.40 13.14 35.14
N LEU A 9 -19.74 11.99 34.89
CA LEU A 9 -19.85 10.83 35.78
C LEU A 9 -18.68 9.83 35.56
N VAL A 10 -18.04 9.44 36.66
CA VAL A 10 -17.10 8.31 36.79
C VAL A 10 -17.93 7.07 37.13
N LEU A 11 -17.66 5.93 36.49
CA LEU A 11 -18.14 4.63 36.96
C LEU A 11 -17.02 3.59 36.80
N VAL A 12 -16.45 3.24 37.94
CA VAL A 12 -15.57 2.08 38.16
C VAL A 12 -16.47 0.89 38.45
N MET A 13 -16.34 -0.21 37.72
CA MET A 13 -16.72 -1.54 38.23
C MET A 13 -15.68 -2.59 37.87
N MET A 14 -15.07 -3.11 38.93
CA MET A 14 -14.24 -4.30 39.01
C MET A 14 -15.02 -5.55 38.59
N PHE A 15 -14.42 -6.43 37.79
CA PHE A 15 -14.81 -7.83 37.76
C PHE A 15 -13.76 -8.68 38.49
N ILE A 16 -14.28 -9.45 39.44
CA ILE A 16 -13.59 -10.35 40.36
C ILE A 16 -13.60 -11.77 39.75
N PHE A 17 -12.48 -12.47 39.86
CA PHE A 17 -12.30 -13.89 39.53
C PHE A 17 -13.28 -14.83 40.29
N PRO A 18 -13.77 -15.93 39.69
CA PRO A 18 -14.25 -17.06 40.46
C PRO A 18 -13.10 -18.03 40.79
N ILE A 19 -12.82 -18.15 42.09
CA ILE A 19 -11.99 -19.18 42.71
C ILE A 19 -12.81 -20.47 42.87
N LEU A 20 -12.13 -21.59 42.63
CA LEU A 20 -12.52 -22.98 42.86
C LEU A 20 -13.11 -23.25 44.27
N GLY A 21 -14.14 -24.11 44.32
CA GLY A 21 -14.67 -24.68 45.56
C GLY A 21 -15.12 -26.13 45.35
N ASN A 22 -14.38 -27.05 45.97
CA ASN A 22 -14.52 -28.52 45.91
C ASN A 22 -15.71 -29.08 46.71
N ASN A 23 -16.17 -30.25 46.23
CA ASN A 23 -16.62 -31.45 46.95
C ASN A 23 -17.60 -31.35 48.12
N ASP A 24 -18.78 -31.97 47.95
CA ASP A 24 -19.29 -32.91 48.95
C ASP A 24 -20.03 -34.10 48.29
N ILE A 25 -19.66 -35.29 48.76
CA ILE A 25 -20.18 -36.61 48.43
C ILE A 25 -21.19 -36.98 49.52
N ILE A 26 -22.46 -37.33 49.20
CA ILE A 26 -23.24 -38.34 49.94
C ILE A 26 -24.18 -39.12 48.98
N THR A 27 -24.29 -40.40 49.31
CA THR A 27 -24.71 -41.66 48.65
C THR A 27 -26.19 -41.92 48.27
N GLN A 28 -26.33 -42.90 47.37
CA GLN A 28 -27.48 -43.78 47.04
C GLN A 28 -28.43 -44.14 48.21
N ASN A 29 -29.73 -44.32 47.94
CA ASN A 29 -30.40 -45.63 47.69
C ASN A 29 -31.94 -45.49 47.64
N GLY A 30 -32.64 -46.34 46.86
CA GLY A 30 -34.02 -46.73 47.16
C GLY A 30 -35.05 -46.75 46.02
N ASN A 31 -35.23 -47.93 45.42
CA ASN A 31 -36.38 -48.35 44.60
C ASN A 31 -37.75 -48.05 45.22
N SER A 32 -38.74 -47.67 44.39
CA SER A 32 -40.05 -48.34 44.36
C SER A 32 -40.91 -47.89 43.17
N SER A 33 -41.71 -48.85 42.72
CA SER A 33 -42.46 -49.00 41.48
C SER A 33 -43.75 -48.18 41.30
N SER A 34 -44.16 -48.10 40.02
CA SER A 34 -45.54 -48.31 39.52
C SER A 34 -46.64 -47.31 39.92
N GLN A 35 -47.16 -46.57 38.93
CA GLN A 35 -48.47 -46.84 38.32
C GLN A 35 -48.74 -45.87 37.15
N ILE A 36 -49.15 -46.44 36.01
CA ILE A 36 -49.95 -45.77 34.95
C ILE A 36 -51.41 -45.96 35.34
N PRO A 37 -52.28 -44.94 35.22
CA PRO A 37 -53.27 -44.85 34.13
C PRO A 37 -53.49 -43.36 33.71
N ASP A 38 -54.11 -42.96 32.60
CA ASP A 38 -54.84 -43.63 31.53
C ASP A 38 -54.94 -42.68 30.31
N SER A 39 -54.97 -43.28 29.13
CA SER A 39 -55.67 -42.91 27.89
C SER A 39 -56.13 -41.47 27.57
N ILE A 40 -55.60 -40.92 26.46
CA ILE A 40 -56.43 -40.24 25.44
C ILE A 40 -56.19 -40.95 24.10
N SER A 41 -57.21 -41.70 23.70
CA SER A 41 -57.38 -42.31 22.39
C SER A 41 -57.66 -41.24 21.33
N ASN A 42 -56.82 -41.12 20.31
CA ASN A 42 -57.24 -40.58 19.02
C ASN A 42 -57.23 -41.70 17.98
N TYR A 43 -58.44 -42.00 17.51
CA TYR A 43 -58.74 -42.90 16.41
C TYR A 43 -58.07 -42.41 15.13
N VAL A 44 -57.25 -43.27 14.53
CA VAL A 44 -56.76 -43.14 13.16
C VAL A 44 -57.92 -43.48 12.23
N ASN A 45 -58.26 -42.55 11.34
CA ASN A 45 -59.25 -42.77 10.29
C ASN A 45 -58.59 -43.59 9.17
N SER A 46 -59.10 -44.79 8.94
CA SER A 46 -58.57 -45.80 8.02
C SER A 46 -59.05 -45.55 6.59
N ALA A 47 -58.25 -44.86 5.77
CA ALA A 47 -58.53 -44.78 4.33
C ALA A 47 -57.32 -44.46 3.42
N ASP A 48 -56.08 -44.75 3.83
CA ASP A 48 -54.92 -44.67 2.94
C ASP A 48 -54.07 -45.95 2.97
N PRO A 49 -53.76 -46.59 1.83
CA PRO A 49 -53.09 -47.89 1.77
C PRO A 49 -51.56 -47.84 1.97
N TYR A 50 -51.00 -46.73 2.45
CA TYR A 50 -49.57 -46.61 2.76
C TYR A 50 -49.34 -46.28 4.24
N SER A 51 -49.58 -47.24 5.12
CA SER A 51 -49.14 -47.18 6.52
C SER A 51 -48.16 -48.31 6.81
N GLY A 52 -46.87 -48.06 6.53
CA GLY A 52 -45.80 -48.87 7.09
C GLY A 52 -45.66 -48.54 8.58
N THR A 53 -45.98 -49.48 9.47
CA THR A 53 -45.77 -49.36 10.93
C THR A 53 -44.31 -49.66 11.33
N GLY A 54 -43.35 -49.37 10.45
CA GLY A 54 -41.93 -49.49 10.78
C GLY A 54 -41.52 -48.35 11.72
N PRO A 55 -40.51 -48.54 12.59
CA PRO A 55 -39.87 -47.42 13.29
C PRO A 55 -39.48 -46.35 12.26
N SER A 56 -39.64 -45.06 12.60
CA SER A 56 -39.26 -43.97 11.69
C SER A 56 -37.83 -44.22 11.22
N LEU A 57 -37.65 -44.49 9.93
CA LEU A 57 -36.32 -44.54 9.37
C LEU A 57 -35.76 -43.12 9.48
N PRO A 58 -34.56 -42.92 10.04
CA PRO A 58 -33.91 -41.63 9.99
C PRO A 58 -33.71 -41.28 8.52
N VAL A 59 -34.53 -40.36 8.02
CA VAL A 59 -34.37 -39.82 6.66
C VAL A 59 -33.44 -38.63 6.80
N THR A 60 -32.20 -38.78 6.33
CA THR A 60 -31.32 -37.64 6.15
C THR A 60 -31.81 -36.89 4.92
N LEU A 61 -32.46 -35.74 5.14
CA LEU A 61 -32.75 -34.79 4.06
C LEU A 61 -31.47 -34.02 3.75
N SER A 62 -30.83 -34.36 2.63
CA SER A 62 -29.81 -33.51 2.01
C SER A 62 -30.54 -32.50 1.13
N GLY A 63 -30.70 -31.27 1.61
CA GLY A 63 -31.16 -30.15 0.80
C GLY A 63 -30.04 -29.13 0.64
N ILE A 64 -30.17 -28.26 -0.36
CA ILE A 64 -29.43 -26.99 -0.39
C ILE A 64 -30.44 -25.95 0.09
N ALA A 65 -30.11 -25.22 1.15
CA ALA A 65 -30.86 -24.02 1.54
C ALA A 65 -30.37 -22.87 0.65
N THR A 66 -31.03 -22.69 -0.49
CA THR A 66 -30.86 -21.51 -1.34
C THR A 66 -31.78 -20.41 -0.85
N ASP A 67 -31.22 -19.22 -0.68
CA ASP A 67 -31.95 -17.97 -0.50
C ASP A 67 -33.04 -17.78 -1.61
N ASN A 68 -34.17 -17.17 -1.24
CA ASN A 68 -35.25 -16.83 -2.18
C ASN A 68 -34.88 -15.64 -3.11
N TYR A 69 -33.78 -14.93 -2.85
CA TYR A 69 -33.19 -13.87 -3.67
C TYR A 69 -32.07 -14.35 -4.61
N GLY A 70 -32.13 -15.58 -5.12
CA GLY A 70 -31.64 -15.86 -6.48
C GLY A 70 -30.18 -15.52 -6.85
N GLY A 71 -29.24 -15.39 -5.91
CA GLY A 71 -27.83 -15.70 -6.18
C GLY A 71 -26.71 -14.75 -5.72
N THR A 72 -26.95 -13.54 -5.18
CA THR A 72 -25.84 -12.67 -4.69
C THR A 72 -26.34 -11.61 -3.69
N LEU A 73 -25.71 -11.52 -2.50
CA LEU A 73 -25.87 -10.40 -1.57
C LEU A 73 -24.83 -9.32 -1.93
N GLN A 74 -25.27 -8.15 -2.38
CA GLN A 74 -24.40 -7.01 -2.65
C GLN A 74 -24.55 -5.97 -1.54
N ILE A 75 -23.44 -5.62 -0.89
CA ILE A 75 -23.37 -4.56 0.13
C ILE A 75 -22.40 -3.51 -0.37
N ASP A 76 -22.75 -2.23 -0.25
CA ASP A 76 -21.92 -1.11 -0.71
C ASP A 76 -21.77 -0.02 0.36
N ALA A 77 -20.95 0.99 0.07
CA ALA A 77 -20.69 2.10 1.00
C ALA A 77 -21.95 2.92 1.38
N SER A 78 -23.08 2.72 0.68
CA SER A 78 -24.34 3.41 0.96
C SER A 78 -25.32 2.58 1.80
N THR A 79 -25.02 1.29 2.06
CA THR A 79 -25.95 0.35 2.66
C THR A 79 -25.25 -0.57 3.67
N SER A 80 -25.74 -0.62 4.92
CA SER A 80 -25.48 -1.73 5.84
C SER A 80 -26.64 -2.71 5.73
N ASP A 81 -26.38 -4.01 5.61
CA ASP A 81 -27.44 -5.01 5.56
C ASP A 81 -27.16 -6.18 6.51
N ILE A 82 -28.24 -6.80 6.99
CA ILE A 82 -28.20 -8.02 7.80
C ILE A 82 -28.99 -9.07 7.03
N HIS A 83 -28.31 -10.14 6.63
CA HIS A 83 -28.93 -11.22 5.88
C HIS A 83 -29.09 -12.46 6.75
N THR A 84 -30.34 -12.91 6.90
CA THR A 84 -30.72 -14.08 7.69
C THR A 84 -31.10 -15.23 6.76
N ILE A 85 -30.32 -16.31 6.77
CA ILE A 85 -30.69 -17.53 6.04
C ILE A 85 -31.69 -18.31 6.90
N THR A 86 -32.97 -18.24 6.54
CA THR A 86 -34.03 -18.99 7.23
C THR A 86 -34.22 -20.35 6.55
N LEU A 87 -34.07 -21.44 7.29
CA LEU A 87 -34.38 -22.78 6.80
C LEU A 87 -35.90 -23.00 6.77
N ALA A 88 -36.42 -23.65 5.72
CA ALA A 88 -37.83 -24.03 5.70
C ALA A 88 -38.15 -25.05 6.81
N ASP A 89 -39.40 -25.05 7.30
CA ASP A 89 -39.88 -26.01 8.31
C ASP A 89 -39.62 -27.47 7.85
N GLY A 90 -39.09 -28.30 8.75
CA GLY A 90 -38.83 -29.72 8.51
C GLY A 90 -37.36 -30.12 8.38
N TRP A 91 -36.43 -29.17 8.45
CA TRP A 91 -35.00 -29.46 8.57
C TRP A 91 -34.64 -29.81 10.02
N SER A 92 -34.47 -31.11 10.29
CA SER A 92 -33.89 -31.60 11.54
C SER A 92 -32.55 -32.25 11.25
N GLY A 93 -31.47 -31.59 11.62
CA GLY A 93 -30.10 -32.11 11.51
C GLY A 93 -29.18 -31.41 12.47
N SER A 94 -28.23 -32.13 13.07
CA SER A 94 -27.22 -31.55 13.94
C SER A 94 -26.06 -30.91 13.17
N ASN A 95 -25.98 -31.13 11.85
CA ASN A 95 -24.79 -30.81 11.05
C ASN A 95 -25.15 -29.89 9.87
N LEU A 96 -25.70 -28.72 10.16
CA LEU A 96 -25.88 -27.68 9.15
C LEU A 96 -24.53 -27.04 8.86
N GLN A 97 -24.12 -27.06 7.59
CA GLN A 97 -22.91 -26.43 7.09
C GLN A 97 -23.30 -25.28 6.17
N THR A 98 -22.65 -24.12 6.32
CA THR A 98 -22.74 -23.02 5.36
C THR A 98 -21.33 -22.78 4.83
N THR A 99 -21.20 -22.54 3.52
CA THR A 99 -19.94 -22.17 2.89
C THR A 99 -20.12 -20.79 2.26
N ILE A 100 -19.13 -19.93 2.45
CA ILE A 100 -19.01 -18.71 1.65
C ILE A 100 -18.17 -19.12 0.44
N ASP A 101 -18.81 -19.21 -0.72
CA ASP A 101 -18.15 -19.69 -1.94
C ASP A 101 -17.16 -18.64 -2.49
N SER A 102 -17.48 -17.34 -2.33
CA SER A 102 -16.57 -16.23 -2.66
C SER A 102 -16.91 -14.98 -1.83
N LEU A 103 -15.88 -14.16 -1.58
CA LEU A 103 -15.99 -12.83 -0.98
C LEU A 103 -15.12 -11.90 -1.81
N SER A 104 -15.70 -10.84 -2.38
CA SER A 104 -14.95 -9.83 -3.10
C SER A 104 -15.41 -8.42 -2.77
N VAL A 105 -14.50 -7.46 -2.90
CA VAL A 105 -14.73 -6.02 -2.76
C VAL A 105 -14.05 -5.31 -3.92
N ASP A 106 -14.70 -4.30 -4.48
CA ASP A 106 -14.06 -3.39 -5.43
C ASP A 106 -13.42 -2.24 -4.68
N ILE A 107 -12.11 -2.09 -4.84
CA ILE A 107 -11.32 -0.97 -4.32
C ILE A 107 -11.07 -0.03 -5.49
N SER A 108 -11.93 0.98 -5.63
CA SER A 108 -11.79 2.05 -6.62
C SER A 108 -10.93 3.19 -6.10
N ASN A 109 -10.32 3.97 -7.01
CA ASN A 109 -9.43 5.08 -6.70
C ASN A 109 -8.28 4.68 -5.76
N ALA A 110 -7.66 3.53 -6.02
CA ALA A 110 -6.55 3.05 -5.20
C ALA A 110 -5.27 3.91 -5.31
N LEU A 111 -5.29 4.93 -6.18
CA LEU A 111 -4.16 5.83 -6.45
C LEU A 111 -4.25 7.12 -5.66
N GLN A 112 -3.09 7.62 -5.26
CA GLN A 112 -2.91 9.00 -4.82
C GLN A 112 -2.73 9.92 -6.03
N ASN A 113 -3.38 11.09 -6.00
CA ASN A 113 -3.32 12.10 -7.06
C ASN A 113 -3.56 11.54 -8.50
N PRO A 114 -4.67 10.82 -8.76
CA PRO A 114 -4.94 10.18 -10.05
C PRO A 114 -5.13 11.15 -11.22
N SER A 115 -5.50 12.40 -10.94
CA SER A 115 -5.69 13.48 -11.92
C SER A 115 -4.41 14.23 -12.27
N TRP A 116 -3.31 13.97 -11.54
CA TRP A 116 -2.05 14.71 -11.67
C TRP A 116 -2.22 16.25 -11.61
N ASP A 117 -3.20 16.74 -10.85
CA ASP A 117 -3.50 18.16 -10.72
C ASP A 117 -2.66 18.84 -9.62
N ALA A 118 -2.19 18.06 -8.66
CA ALA A 118 -1.20 18.43 -7.67
C ALA A 118 0.19 18.04 -8.15
N THR A 119 1.13 18.99 -8.12
CA THR A 119 2.49 18.78 -8.63
C THR A 119 3.48 19.58 -7.82
N HIS A 120 4.70 19.08 -7.74
CA HIS A 120 5.82 19.81 -7.20
C HIS A 120 6.97 19.83 -8.22
N PRO A 121 7.82 20.87 -8.18
CA PRO A 121 9.07 20.85 -8.90
C PRO A 121 10.09 19.96 -8.16
N GLU A 122 10.77 19.10 -8.89
CA GLU A 122 11.94 18.36 -8.44
C GLU A 122 13.21 18.91 -9.09
N LYS A 123 14.33 18.84 -8.38
CA LYS A 123 15.65 19.06 -8.98
C LYS A 123 16.21 17.72 -9.45
N TRP A 124 16.33 17.54 -10.77
CA TRP A 124 16.88 16.30 -11.34
C TRP A 124 18.40 16.35 -11.47
N LEU A 125 19.12 15.83 -10.49
CA LEU A 125 20.57 16.04 -10.35
C LEU A 125 21.46 14.96 -10.99
N VAL A 126 20.89 14.06 -11.78
CA VAL A 126 21.63 12.92 -12.36
C VAL A 126 22.56 13.38 -13.49
N GLY A 127 23.87 13.12 -13.40
CA GLY A 127 24.85 13.31 -14.49
C GLY A 127 25.82 14.50 -14.34
N ALA A 128 27.04 14.38 -14.88
CA ALA A 128 28.17 15.29 -14.64
C ALA A 128 28.13 16.66 -15.37
N THR A 129 27.03 17.01 -16.08
CA THR A 129 26.94 18.26 -16.86
C THR A 129 26.04 19.31 -16.20
N ALA A 130 26.51 20.56 -16.16
CA ALA A 130 25.93 21.67 -15.40
C ALA A 130 24.55 22.20 -15.89
N SER A 131 24.01 21.70 -17.01
CA SER A 131 22.71 22.14 -17.54
C SER A 131 21.49 21.50 -16.85
N ARG A 132 21.70 20.70 -15.80
CA ARG A 132 20.73 19.80 -15.16
C ARG A 132 20.07 20.34 -13.88
N GLY A 133 20.29 21.61 -13.53
CA GLY A 133 19.60 22.26 -12.40
C GLY A 133 18.15 22.67 -12.66
N SER A 134 17.53 22.16 -13.73
CA SER A 134 16.17 22.54 -14.13
C SER A 134 15.13 21.92 -13.20
N ASN A 135 14.01 22.60 -13.00
CA ASN A 135 12.87 22.02 -12.31
C ASN A 135 12.16 21.06 -13.26
N VAL A 136 12.03 19.81 -12.87
CA VAL A 136 11.13 18.84 -13.50
C VAL A 136 9.86 18.82 -12.65
N TYR A 137 8.70 19.08 -13.23
CA TYR A 137 7.47 18.93 -12.47
C TYR A 137 7.07 17.47 -12.45
N VAL A 138 6.70 16.97 -11.28
CA VAL A 138 6.27 15.60 -11.04
C VAL A 138 4.94 15.66 -10.29
N PRO A 139 3.95 14.81 -10.63
CA PRO A 139 2.73 14.70 -9.85
C PRO A 139 3.07 14.29 -8.42
N ASP A 140 2.45 14.94 -7.43
CA ASP A 140 2.62 14.56 -6.02
C ASP A 140 2.23 13.07 -5.84
N ASP A 141 3.03 12.32 -5.07
CA ASP A 141 2.88 10.87 -4.81
C ASP A 141 3.17 9.95 -6.01
N TRP A 142 3.79 10.48 -7.07
CA TRP A 142 4.29 9.69 -8.19
C TRP A 142 5.80 9.85 -8.33
N THR A 143 6.48 8.77 -8.69
CA THR A 143 7.90 8.79 -9.04
C THR A 143 8.05 8.86 -10.56
N LEU A 144 8.84 9.79 -11.07
CA LEU A 144 9.22 9.82 -12.48
C LEU A 144 10.40 8.88 -12.72
N THR A 145 10.25 8.00 -13.71
CA THR A 145 11.35 7.13 -14.16
C THR A 145 11.63 7.37 -15.65
N LYS A 146 12.92 7.43 -15.97
CA LYS A 146 13.41 7.50 -17.34
C LYS A 146 14.52 6.47 -17.52
N SER A 147 14.36 5.63 -18.52
CA SER A 147 15.37 4.69 -19.00
C SER A 147 15.70 5.08 -20.43
N GLU A 148 16.87 5.67 -20.64
CA GLU A 148 17.47 5.83 -21.97
C GLU A 148 19.00 5.78 -21.84
N ALA A 149 19.69 5.32 -22.88
CA ALA A 149 21.15 5.15 -22.84
C ALA A 149 21.92 6.49 -22.88
N ASP A 150 21.37 7.51 -23.54
CA ASP A 150 22.10 8.73 -23.89
C ASP A 150 22.00 9.85 -22.83
N ASP A 151 20.80 10.15 -22.32
CA ASP A 151 20.60 11.19 -21.30
C ASP A 151 19.52 10.87 -20.25
N ALA A 152 19.93 10.48 -19.05
CA ALA A 152 19.00 10.23 -17.95
C ALA A 152 18.17 11.45 -17.47
N HIS A 153 18.38 12.67 -18.01
CA HIS A 153 17.61 13.86 -17.60
C HIS A 153 16.23 13.95 -18.29
N PRO A 154 15.10 14.04 -17.55
CA PRO A 154 13.74 13.99 -18.11
C PRO A 154 13.33 15.12 -19.05
N LEU A 155 13.99 16.27 -19.02
CA LEU A 155 13.71 17.38 -19.95
C LEU A 155 14.64 17.43 -21.17
N ALA A 156 15.57 16.48 -21.27
CA ALA A 156 16.59 16.42 -22.31
C ALA A 156 16.63 15.03 -22.95
N GLY A 157 17.49 14.84 -23.95
CA GLY A 157 17.57 13.60 -24.70
C GLY A 157 16.42 13.41 -25.69
N ASP A 158 16.15 12.17 -26.03
CA ASP A 158 15.14 11.78 -27.01
C ASP A 158 13.78 11.55 -26.35
N TRP A 159 13.79 11.17 -25.08
CA TRP A 159 12.61 11.00 -24.26
C TRP A 159 12.47 12.18 -23.32
N ARG A 160 11.48 13.04 -23.58
CA ARG A 160 11.26 14.27 -22.81
C ARG A 160 9.89 14.29 -22.18
N LEU A 161 9.85 14.80 -20.96
CA LEU A 161 8.65 15.19 -20.27
C LEU A 161 8.46 16.70 -20.41
N ALA A 162 7.22 17.12 -20.66
CA ALA A 162 6.83 18.51 -20.57
C ALA A 162 5.59 18.64 -19.68
N TYR A 163 5.64 19.60 -18.78
CA TYR A 163 4.51 19.97 -17.94
C TYR A 163 3.91 21.27 -18.45
N ASP A 164 2.60 21.27 -18.70
CA ASP A 164 1.86 22.49 -18.99
C ASP A 164 0.75 22.67 -17.94
N THR A 165 0.64 23.85 -17.35
CA THR A 165 -0.37 24.17 -16.32
C THR A 165 -1.81 24.24 -16.84
N THR A 166 -2.00 24.06 -18.16
CA THR A 166 -3.31 24.10 -18.81
C THR A 166 -3.38 23.09 -19.94
N GLY A 167 -4.56 22.53 -20.18
CA GLY A 167 -4.82 21.65 -21.31
C GLY A 167 -4.78 20.16 -20.97
N GLY A 168 -4.72 19.82 -19.69
CA GLY A 168 -5.16 18.52 -19.16
C GLY A 168 -6.66 18.32 -19.34
N TYR A 169 -7.09 17.09 -19.17
CA TYR A 169 -8.50 16.75 -19.05
C TYR A 169 -9.08 17.31 -17.77
N SER A 170 -8.34 17.17 -16.65
CA SER A 170 -8.73 17.62 -15.32
C SER A 170 -8.08 18.96 -14.94
N GLY A 171 -6.99 19.36 -15.60
CA GLY A 171 -6.34 20.66 -15.38
C GLY A 171 -4.96 20.77 -15.99
N ALA A 172 -3.94 20.48 -15.17
CA ALA A 172 -2.56 20.41 -15.64
C ALA A 172 -2.37 19.19 -16.53
N ARG A 173 -1.35 19.21 -17.39
CA ARG A 173 -1.03 18.07 -18.25
C ARG A 173 0.43 17.69 -18.20
N PHE A 174 0.63 16.39 -18.26
CA PHE A 174 1.92 15.78 -18.45
C PHE A 174 2.01 15.22 -19.85
N ARG A 175 2.94 15.80 -20.62
CA ARG A 175 3.15 15.52 -22.01
C ARG A 175 4.44 14.76 -22.19
N PHE A 176 4.34 13.61 -22.82
CA PHE A 176 5.45 12.77 -23.21
C PHE A 176 5.81 13.10 -24.65
N ASP A 177 7.03 13.58 -24.83
CA ASP A 177 7.63 13.95 -26.11
C ASP A 177 8.72 12.94 -26.44
N VAL A 178 8.59 12.22 -27.55
CA VAL A 178 9.58 11.20 -27.95
C VAL A 178 10.11 11.54 -29.33
N LEU A 179 11.43 11.51 -29.47
CA LEU A 179 12.12 11.54 -30.76
C LEU A 179 12.77 10.17 -30.96
N ILE A 180 12.20 9.34 -31.82
CA ILE A 180 12.85 8.08 -32.18
C ILE A 180 13.82 8.34 -33.32
N ASP A 181 15.08 7.96 -33.15
CA ASP A 181 16.09 7.98 -34.19
C ASP A 181 17.01 6.73 -34.13
N SER A 182 18.15 6.79 -34.81
CA SER A 182 19.14 5.69 -34.85
C SER A 182 19.77 5.30 -33.50
N THR A 183 19.64 6.13 -32.45
CA THR A 183 20.16 5.82 -31.10
C THR A 183 19.11 5.15 -30.21
N SER A 184 17.84 5.16 -30.60
CA SER A 184 16.76 4.61 -29.78
C SER A 184 16.84 3.09 -29.64
N ASP A 185 16.57 2.59 -28.44
CA ASP A 185 16.56 1.17 -28.08
C ASP A 185 15.17 0.74 -27.59
N PRO A 186 14.71 -0.50 -27.84
CA PRO A 186 13.43 -1.00 -27.31
C PRO A 186 13.27 -0.98 -25.78
N SER A 187 14.36 -0.83 -25.03
CA SER A 187 14.32 -0.64 -23.59
C SER A 187 14.12 0.82 -23.15
N ASP A 188 14.12 1.75 -24.11
CA ASP A 188 13.90 3.16 -23.84
C ASP A 188 12.44 3.42 -23.47
N ARG A 189 12.26 4.15 -22.37
CA ARG A 189 10.94 4.48 -21.82
C ARG A 189 11.02 5.63 -20.84
N ILE A 190 9.90 6.32 -20.72
CA ILE A 190 9.67 7.34 -19.71
C ILE A 190 8.27 7.14 -19.15
N TYR A 191 8.15 7.10 -17.83
CA TYR A 191 6.90 6.75 -17.17
C TYR A 191 6.83 7.30 -15.76
N TYR A 192 5.61 7.38 -15.24
CA TYR A 192 5.37 7.59 -13.83
C TYR A 192 5.05 6.27 -13.16
N SER A 193 5.49 6.15 -11.91
CA SER A 193 5.33 4.98 -11.08
C SER A 193 4.69 5.35 -9.74
N GLN A 194 3.80 4.51 -9.26
CA GLN A 194 3.28 4.58 -7.89
C GLN A 194 3.21 3.16 -7.32
N LEU A 195 3.62 2.98 -6.06
CA LEU A 195 3.32 1.76 -5.33
C LEU A 195 1.90 1.83 -4.77
N VAL A 196 1.10 0.85 -5.14
CA VAL A 196 -0.28 0.71 -4.69
C VAL A 196 -0.31 -0.30 -3.56
N ASN A 197 -0.88 0.11 -2.43
CA ASN A 197 -1.06 -0.82 -1.32
C ASN A 197 -2.11 -1.88 -1.71
N ALA A 198 -1.72 -3.14 -1.73
CA ALA A 198 -2.61 -4.27 -2.01
C ALA A 198 -2.59 -5.29 -0.85
N PRO A 199 -2.97 -4.89 0.37
CA PRO A 199 -2.94 -5.75 1.56
C PRO A 199 -4.14 -6.70 1.55
N TYR A 200 -4.28 -7.49 0.49
CA TYR A 200 -5.42 -8.36 0.21
C TYR A 200 -4.97 -9.80 0.08
N ARG A 201 -5.89 -10.74 0.28
CA ARG A 201 -5.58 -12.17 0.16
C ARG A 201 -5.42 -12.59 -1.29
N GLU A 202 -6.30 -12.10 -2.14
CA GLU A 202 -6.38 -12.45 -3.56
C GLU A 202 -6.77 -11.20 -4.37
N LEU A 203 -6.26 -11.11 -5.59
CA LEU A 203 -6.72 -10.18 -6.61
C LEU A 203 -7.45 -10.99 -7.68
N TYR A 204 -8.73 -10.68 -7.89
CA TYR A 204 -9.55 -11.33 -8.91
C TYR A 204 -9.45 -10.62 -10.26
N SER A 205 -9.42 -9.29 -10.25
CA SER A 205 -9.17 -8.50 -11.46
C SER A 205 -8.68 -7.12 -11.10
N VAL A 206 -7.98 -6.49 -12.04
CA VAL A 206 -7.57 -5.10 -11.94
C VAL A 206 -7.97 -4.40 -13.23
N ASP A 207 -8.75 -3.34 -13.10
CA ASP A 207 -9.12 -2.45 -14.20
C ASP A 207 -8.36 -1.13 -14.04
N ILE A 208 -7.56 -0.80 -15.05
CA ILE A 208 -6.79 0.43 -15.13
C ILE A 208 -7.38 1.24 -16.28
N SER A 209 -7.96 2.40 -15.99
CA SER A 209 -8.42 3.30 -17.04
C SER A 209 -7.67 4.62 -16.98
N PHE A 210 -7.44 5.24 -18.13
CA PHE A 210 -6.79 6.53 -18.21
C PHE A 210 -7.26 7.27 -19.45
N ARG A 211 -7.14 8.60 -19.42
CA ARG A 211 -7.39 9.43 -20.58
C ARG A 211 -6.08 9.78 -21.27
N TYR A 212 -6.14 9.84 -22.59
CA TYR A 212 -4.99 10.24 -23.40
C TYR A 212 -5.38 11.16 -24.55
N ASN A 213 -4.42 11.98 -25.00
CA ASN A 213 -4.56 12.84 -26.17
C ASN A 213 -3.25 12.83 -26.98
N VAL A 214 -3.28 12.15 -28.13
CA VAL A 214 -2.19 12.18 -29.11
C VAL A 214 -2.28 13.48 -29.90
N LEU A 215 -1.23 14.30 -29.87
CA LEU A 215 -1.28 15.60 -30.52
C LEU A 215 -1.18 15.49 -32.04
N SER A 216 -1.92 16.35 -32.75
CA SER A 216 -1.89 16.40 -34.21
C SER A 216 -0.60 17.06 -34.72
N GLY A 217 -0.17 16.67 -35.92
CA GLY A 217 1.04 17.20 -36.57
C GLY A 217 2.34 16.47 -36.22
N TYR A 218 2.24 15.33 -35.53
CA TYR A 218 3.36 14.45 -35.16
C TYR A 218 3.34 13.16 -35.99
N SER A 219 4.42 12.37 -35.91
CA SER A 219 4.56 11.11 -36.63
C SER A 219 3.48 10.12 -36.24
N THR A 220 3.05 9.32 -37.20
CA THR A 220 2.19 8.16 -36.98
C THR A 220 2.97 6.90 -37.38
N SER A 221 3.35 6.08 -36.42
CA SER A 221 4.04 4.81 -36.61
C SER A 221 3.70 3.85 -35.47
N ALA A 222 3.88 2.55 -35.71
CA ALA A 222 3.81 1.53 -34.66
C ALA A 222 5.05 1.53 -33.76
N ASP A 223 6.10 2.30 -34.11
CA ASP A 223 7.38 2.37 -33.38
C ASP A 223 7.28 2.91 -31.93
N THR A 224 6.10 3.36 -31.51
CA THR A 224 5.86 3.92 -30.17
C THR A 224 4.50 3.48 -29.66
N TYR A 225 4.40 3.25 -28.36
CA TYR A 225 3.16 2.87 -27.70
C TYR A 225 3.01 3.59 -26.35
N LEU A 226 1.76 3.69 -25.91
CA LEU A 226 1.48 3.91 -24.49
C LEU A 226 1.46 2.56 -23.79
N PHE A 227 1.79 2.53 -22.51
CA PHE A 227 1.63 1.31 -21.72
C PHE A 227 1.13 1.61 -20.32
N VAL A 228 0.49 0.60 -19.74
CA VAL A 228 0.37 0.45 -18.30
C VAL A 228 1.04 -0.85 -17.90
N GLN A 229 1.74 -0.86 -16.77
CA GLN A 229 2.30 -2.07 -16.19
C GLN A 229 1.89 -2.13 -14.73
N PHE A 230 1.24 -3.21 -14.32
CA PHE A 230 0.82 -3.40 -12.93
C PHE A 230 1.37 -4.72 -12.43
N ALA A 231 2.13 -4.67 -11.34
CA ALA A 231 2.82 -5.84 -10.77
C ALA A 231 3.66 -6.60 -11.83
N GLY A 232 4.33 -5.85 -12.71
CA GLY A 232 5.13 -6.41 -13.81
C GLY A 232 4.33 -6.93 -15.02
N ILE A 233 3.00 -6.94 -14.96
CA ILE A 233 2.13 -7.33 -16.09
C ILE A 233 1.87 -6.11 -16.95
N GLU A 234 2.41 -6.10 -18.16
CA GLU A 234 2.30 -4.97 -19.08
C GLU A 234 1.15 -5.12 -20.08
N LYS A 235 0.45 -4.01 -20.33
CA LYS A 235 -0.53 -3.84 -21.40
C LYS A 235 -0.12 -2.63 -22.23
N THR A 236 0.08 -2.85 -23.53
CA THR A 236 0.46 -1.79 -24.48
C THR A 236 -0.75 -1.33 -25.29
N PHE A 237 -0.72 -0.07 -25.71
CA PHE A 237 -1.75 0.58 -26.51
C PHE A 237 -1.07 1.26 -27.70
N THR A 238 -1.37 0.79 -28.91
CA THR A 238 -0.93 1.45 -30.15
C THR A 238 -1.88 2.60 -30.45
N VAL A 239 -1.39 3.83 -30.25
CA VAL A 239 -2.19 5.07 -30.37
C VAL A 239 -1.65 6.06 -31.38
N PHE A 240 -0.56 5.70 -32.06
CA PHE A 240 0.11 6.52 -33.07
C PHE A 240 -0.05 5.92 -34.47
N GLU A 241 -1.00 5.01 -34.70
CA GLU A 241 -1.18 4.39 -36.01
C GLU A 241 -1.86 5.33 -37.02
N SER A 242 -1.60 5.09 -38.30
CA SER A 242 -2.24 5.85 -39.38
C SER A 242 -3.75 5.62 -39.37
N GLY A 243 -4.52 6.65 -39.01
CA GLY A 243 -5.97 6.59 -38.91
C GLY A 243 -6.49 6.79 -37.49
N ASP A 244 -5.60 6.77 -36.50
CA ASP A 244 -5.95 7.07 -35.12
C ASP A 244 -6.43 8.50 -34.95
N THR A 245 -7.33 8.68 -33.99
CA THR A 245 -7.90 10.00 -33.68
C THR A 245 -6.87 10.81 -32.90
N THR A 246 -6.49 11.98 -33.43
CA THR A 246 -5.53 12.90 -32.80
C THR A 246 -6.20 14.22 -32.43
N GLY A 247 -5.63 14.94 -31.46
CA GLY A 247 -6.07 16.26 -31.02
C GLY A 247 -7.34 16.27 -30.16
N THR A 248 -7.80 15.10 -29.70
CA THR A 248 -8.96 14.95 -28.82
C THR A 248 -8.66 13.98 -27.68
N TRP A 249 -9.31 14.17 -26.54
CA TRP A 249 -9.23 13.24 -25.42
C TRP A 249 -9.99 11.95 -25.72
N LEU A 250 -9.30 10.84 -25.55
CA LEU A 250 -9.81 9.47 -25.60
C LEU A 250 -9.61 8.82 -24.24
N GLN A 251 -10.28 7.68 -24.02
CA GLN A 251 -10.11 6.87 -22.81
C GLN A 251 -9.71 5.46 -23.23
N ALA A 252 -8.71 4.92 -22.55
CA ALA A 252 -8.29 3.53 -22.66
C ALA A 252 -8.56 2.82 -21.34
N THR A 253 -8.81 1.51 -21.42
CA THR A 253 -8.93 0.63 -20.26
C THR A 253 -8.14 -0.64 -20.51
N ALA A 254 -7.28 -1.00 -19.56
CA ALA A 254 -6.63 -2.29 -19.46
C ALA A 254 -7.28 -3.09 -18.34
N THR A 255 -7.68 -4.32 -18.65
CA THR A 255 -8.11 -5.31 -17.65
C THR A 255 -7.01 -6.35 -17.48
N ILE A 256 -6.58 -6.56 -16.25
CA ILE A 256 -5.71 -7.65 -15.84
C ILE A 256 -6.59 -8.69 -15.17
N THR A 257 -6.60 -9.89 -15.76
CA THR A 257 -7.52 -10.95 -15.35
C THR A 257 -6.95 -11.78 -14.21
N SER A 258 -7.81 -12.50 -13.48
CA SER A 258 -7.39 -13.46 -12.45
C SER A 258 -6.35 -14.47 -12.93
N THR A 259 -6.37 -14.83 -14.23
CA THR A 259 -5.39 -15.77 -14.79
C THR A 259 -4.00 -15.15 -14.87
N GLU A 260 -3.91 -13.85 -15.15
CA GLU A 260 -2.63 -13.13 -15.21
C GLU A 260 -2.11 -12.82 -13.80
N LEU A 261 -3.02 -12.60 -12.85
CA LEU A 261 -2.70 -12.30 -11.45
C LEU A 261 -2.26 -13.54 -10.65
N GLN A 262 -2.48 -14.76 -11.16
CA GLN A 262 -2.10 -16.01 -10.47
C GLN A 262 -0.60 -16.15 -10.19
N SER A 263 0.26 -15.44 -10.92
CA SER A 263 1.70 -15.44 -10.67
C SER A 263 2.15 -14.40 -9.64
N ILE A 264 1.26 -13.51 -9.21
CA ILE A 264 1.56 -12.50 -8.21
C ILE A 264 1.35 -13.11 -6.83
N THR A 265 2.39 -13.07 -6.02
CA THR A 265 2.25 -13.33 -4.59
C THR A 265 1.67 -12.08 -3.94
N LEU A 266 0.57 -12.24 -3.19
CA LEU A 266 0.03 -11.18 -2.34
C LEU A 266 0.46 -11.46 -0.90
N PRO A 267 0.75 -10.43 -0.08
CA PRO A 267 0.16 -9.09 -0.06
C PRO A 267 1.18 -7.98 -0.34
N ASP A 268 1.91 -8.10 -1.44
CA ASP A 268 2.94 -7.15 -1.86
C ASP A 268 2.36 -5.74 -2.09
N ALA A 269 3.23 -4.72 -2.02
CA ALA A 269 2.94 -3.45 -2.66
C ALA A 269 3.12 -3.62 -4.16
N LEU A 270 2.08 -3.31 -4.93
CA LEU A 270 2.09 -3.54 -6.35
C LEU A 270 2.42 -2.25 -7.08
N ARG A 271 3.48 -2.27 -7.88
CA ARG A 271 3.86 -1.11 -8.69
C ARG A 271 2.90 -0.97 -9.86
N LEU A 272 2.33 0.23 -10.01
CA LEU A 272 1.70 0.70 -11.23
C LEU A 272 2.65 1.64 -11.94
N ASP A 273 2.98 1.33 -13.19
CA ASP A 273 3.69 2.20 -14.12
C ASP A 273 2.76 2.62 -15.25
N ILE A 274 2.82 3.88 -15.65
CA ILE A 274 2.10 4.41 -16.80
C ILE A 274 2.98 5.40 -17.57
N GLY A 275 3.10 5.19 -18.89
CA GLY A 275 3.97 6.05 -19.69
C GLY A 275 4.04 5.67 -21.16
N MET A 276 5.18 5.99 -21.77
CA MET A 276 5.49 5.73 -23.17
C MET A 276 6.76 4.89 -23.31
N GLY A 277 6.74 3.97 -24.27
CA GLY A 277 7.87 3.13 -24.66
C GLY A 277 7.96 2.97 -26.18
N THR A 278 9.06 2.39 -26.64
CA THR A 278 9.31 2.11 -28.06
C THR A 278 9.58 0.63 -28.28
N ASP A 279 9.21 0.11 -29.44
CA ASP A 279 9.62 -1.20 -29.96
C ASP A 279 10.59 -1.05 -31.15
N SER A 280 11.03 0.18 -31.43
CA SER A 280 11.84 0.48 -32.60
C SER A 280 13.21 -0.18 -32.49
N THR A 281 13.61 -0.87 -33.55
CA THR A 281 14.95 -1.47 -33.67
C THR A 281 15.63 -0.98 -34.94
N GLY A 282 16.80 -0.36 -34.80
CA GLY A 282 17.69 -0.02 -35.90
C GLY A 282 17.50 1.39 -36.47
N GLU A 283 18.13 1.65 -37.62
CA GLU A 283 18.15 2.99 -38.21
C GLU A 283 16.79 3.40 -38.78
N VAL A 284 16.00 4.08 -37.96
CA VAL A 284 14.81 4.82 -38.42
C VAL A 284 15.17 6.25 -38.79
N SER A 285 14.43 6.81 -39.76
CA SER A 285 14.45 8.27 -39.95
C SER A 285 13.85 8.92 -38.71
N PRO A 286 14.32 10.11 -38.27
CA PRO A 286 13.80 10.74 -37.06
C PRO A 286 12.27 10.89 -37.09
N LEU A 287 11.60 10.25 -36.12
CA LEU A 287 10.15 10.32 -35.93
C LEU A 287 9.86 11.00 -34.61
N GLN A 288 8.90 11.93 -34.60
CA GLN A 288 8.54 12.65 -33.38
C GLN A 288 7.13 12.28 -32.96
N PHE A 289 6.97 11.83 -31.72
CA PHE A 289 5.69 11.44 -31.13
C PHE A 289 5.38 12.31 -29.92
N ARG A 290 4.08 12.47 -29.65
CA ARG A 290 3.61 13.30 -28.56
C ARG A 290 2.26 12.84 -28.05
N ALA A 291 2.20 12.44 -26.79
CA ALA A 291 0.95 12.13 -26.10
C ALA A 291 0.87 12.85 -24.76
N ILE A 292 -0.36 13.07 -24.33
CA ILE A 292 -0.69 13.55 -22.99
C ILE A 292 -1.47 12.44 -22.30
N LEU A 293 -1.16 12.16 -21.03
CA LEU A 293 -1.92 11.25 -20.16
C LEU A 293 -2.52 12.05 -18.98
N ASP A 294 -3.69 11.64 -18.50
CA ASP A 294 -4.44 12.26 -17.38
C ASP A 294 -5.56 11.31 -16.90
N ASP A 295 -6.20 11.62 -15.77
CA ASP A 295 -7.41 10.98 -15.24
C ASP A 295 -7.26 9.46 -15.11
N ILE A 296 -6.23 9.01 -14.37
CA ILE A 296 -5.91 7.60 -14.18
C ILE A 296 -6.77 7.03 -13.06
N ASP A 297 -7.58 6.01 -13.36
CA ASP A 297 -8.30 5.24 -12.36
C ASP A 297 -7.74 3.82 -12.27
N LEU A 298 -7.61 3.34 -11.03
CA LEU A 298 -7.23 1.96 -10.71
C LEU A 298 -8.32 1.39 -9.80
N THR A 299 -9.05 0.42 -10.34
CA THR A 299 -10.03 -0.37 -9.59
C THR A 299 -9.54 -1.81 -9.45
N MET A 300 -9.47 -2.30 -8.23
CA MET A 300 -9.07 -3.69 -7.94
C MET A 300 -10.27 -4.46 -7.37
N ASN A 301 -10.64 -5.58 -7.99
CA ASN A 301 -11.55 -6.56 -7.38
C ASN A 301 -10.71 -7.53 -6.55
N VAL A 302 -10.86 -7.45 -5.23
CA VAL A 302 -10.00 -8.14 -4.26
C VAL A 302 -10.80 -9.07 -3.39
N ARG A 303 -10.14 -10.08 -2.81
CA ARG A 303 -10.60 -10.77 -1.62
C ARG A 303 -10.00 -10.07 -0.39
N PRO A 304 -10.78 -9.26 0.34
CA PRO A 304 -10.27 -8.60 1.53
C PRO A 304 -10.00 -9.61 2.65
N PHE A 305 -9.26 -9.17 3.67
CA PHE A 305 -9.23 -9.85 4.95
C PHE A 305 -10.61 -9.71 5.63
N PRO A 306 -11.18 -10.77 6.23
CA PRO A 306 -12.45 -10.67 6.96
C PRO A 306 -12.49 -9.54 7.99
N GLU A 307 -11.36 -9.25 8.62
CA GLU A 307 -11.18 -8.17 9.60
C GLU A 307 -11.23 -6.77 8.96
N GLN A 308 -10.80 -6.61 7.70
CA GLN A 308 -10.87 -5.33 6.96
C GLN A 308 -12.31 -4.90 6.64
N ILE A 309 -13.26 -5.83 6.69
CA ILE A 309 -14.68 -5.56 6.45
C ILE A 309 -15.55 -5.81 7.69
N ASP A 310 -14.92 -5.95 8.87
CA ASP A 310 -15.57 -6.28 10.15
C ASP A 310 -16.64 -7.37 10.02
N LEU A 311 -16.33 -8.42 9.25
CA LEU A 311 -17.27 -9.50 8.98
C LEU A 311 -17.58 -10.24 10.29
N LYS A 312 -18.80 -10.05 10.81
CA LYS A 312 -19.27 -10.68 12.04
C LYS A 312 -20.36 -11.69 11.72
N VAL A 313 -20.23 -12.87 12.33
CA VAL A 313 -21.26 -13.91 12.25
C VAL A 313 -21.73 -14.23 13.67
N ASN A 314 -23.00 -13.92 13.99
CA ASN A 314 -23.60 -14.10 15.31
C ASN A 314 -22.79 -13.51 16.50
N GLY A 315 -22.14 -12.37 16.30
CA GLY A 315 -21.33 -11.70 17.34
C GLY A 315 -19.95 -12.34 17.61
N THR A 316 -19.58 -13.38 16.84
CA THR A 316 -18.21 -13.89 16.78
C THR A 316 -17.52 -13.20 15.60
N ALA A 317 -16.38 -12.56 15.85
CA ALA A 317 -15.51 -12.08 14.78
C ALA A 317 -15.03 -13.28 13.96
N VAL A 318 -14.88 -13.12 12.63
CA VAL A 318 -14.02 -14.02 11.88
C VAL A 318 -12.61 -13.78 12.41
N ILE A 319 -11.99 -14.84 12.93
CA ILE A 319 -10.64 -14.78 13.52
C ILE A 319 -9.74 -15.44 12.48
N GLY A 320 -8.97 -14.62 11.76
CA GLY A 320 -8.05 -15.06 10.72
C GLY A 320 -6.94 -14.05 10.43
N ALA A 321 -6.53 -13.29 11.43
CA ALA A 321 -5.29 -12.54 11.44
C ALA A 321 -5.06 -12.11 12.89
N VAL A 322 -3.86 -12.28 13.41
CA VAL A 322 -3.50 -11.68 14.70
C VAL A 322 -3.25 -10.18 14.44
N SER A 323 -4.32 -9.38 14.54
CA SER A 323 -4.21 -7.93 14.62
C SER A 323 -3.76 -7.55 16.03
N ASP A 324 -2.53 -7.05 16.16
CA ASP A 324 -2.05 -6.19 17.26
C ASP A 324 -0.52 -6.19 17.27
N SER A 325 0.05 -5.42 16.35
CA SER A 325 1.50 -5.36 16.16
C SER A 325 1.90 -4.00 15.61
N ILE A 326 1.48 -2.94 16.28
CA ILE A 326 2.14 -1.64 16.13
C ILE A 326 3.49 -1.78 16.81
N TYR A 327 4.54 -2.04 16.03
CA TYR A 327 5.90 -2.06 16.54
C TYR A 327 6.57 -0.73 16.24
N GLN A 328 7.15 -0.19 17.30
CA GLN A 328 8.07 0.93 17.21
C GLN A 328 9.48 0.35 17.13
N TYR A 329 10.16 0.62 16.03
CA TYR A 329 11.56 0.26 15.84
C TYR A 329 12.44 1.49 16.02
N GLU A 330 13.54 1.31 16.74
CA GLU A 330 14.56 2.32 17.00
C GLU A 330 15.92 1.83 16.48
N PRO A 331 16.82 2.73 16.03
CA PRO A 331 18.18 2.35 15.69
C PRO A 331 18.87 1.73 16.91
N ASP A 332 19.42 0.52 16.75
CA ASP A 332 19.92 -0.28 17.88
C ASP A 332 21.36 0.05 18.33
N ASN A 333 22.10 0.84 17.54
CA ASN A 333 23.45 1.29 17.84
C ASN A 333 23.84 2.57 17.08
N ASP A 334 25.01 3.11 17.40
CA ASP A 334 25.54 4.36 16.85
C ASP A 334 26.05 4.26 15.41
N THR A 335 26.04 3.09 14.78
CA THR A 335 26.41 2.90 13.36
C THR A 335 25.21 2.61 12.46
N ARG A 336 23.99 2.80 13.00
CA ARG A 336 22.72 2.61 12.28
C ARG A 336 22.20 3.85 11.60
N ASP A 337 22.87 4.97 11.75
CA ASP A 337 22.61 6.15 10.97
C ASP A 337 23.89 6.69 10.34
N ALA A 338 23.71 7.33 9.20
CA ALA A 338 24.81 7.92 8.46
C ALA A 338 24.32 9.11 7.68
N TRP A 339 25.22 10.06 7.52
CA TRP A 339 25.05 11.20 6.64
C TRP A 339 25.91 10.97 5.41
N ASP A 340 25.35 11.15 4.22
CA ASP A 340 26.09 10.99 2.97
C ASP A 340 26.38 12.31 2.30
N LEU A 341 27.63 12.52 1.90
CA LEU A 341 28.04 13.68 1.14
C LEU A 341 28.67 13.24 -0.18
N THR A 342 28.15 13.86 -1.25
CA THR A 342 28.64 13.65 -2.61
C THR A 342 30.16 13.78 -2.67
N GLY A 343 30.82 12.69 -3.09
CA GLY A 343 32.26 12.63 -3.33
C GLY A 343 33.11 12.20 -2.13
N THR A 344 32.58 12.19 -0.90
CA THR A 344 33.29 11.68 0.29
C THR A 344 32.70 10.38 0.83
N GLY A 345 31.43 10.12 0.55
CA GLY A 345 30.68 8.96 1.03
C GLY A 345 30.15 9.18 2.44
N LEU A 346 29.81 8.08 3.12
CA LEU A 346 29.16 8.11 4.42
C LEU A 346 30.06 8.65 5.54
N ASP A 347 29.50 9.48 6.38
CA ASP A 347 30.02 9.90 7.68
C ASP A 347 29.03 9.46 8.76
N LEU A 348 29.50 8.68 9.74
CA LEU A 348 28.67 8.22 10.85
C LEU A 348 28.43 9.33 11.86
N SER A 349 29.35 10.28 11.98
CA SER A 349 29.27 11.35 12.98
C SER A 349 28.20 12.40 12.68
N GLY A 350 27.56 12.30 11.51
CA GLY A 350 26.60 13.26 11.00
C GLY A 350 27.24 14.38 10.20
N PHE A 351 26.55 15.51 10.11
CA PHE A 351 26.93 16.68 9.34
C PHE A 351 28.23 17.33 9.85
N THR A 352 29.25 17.41 8.99
CA THR A 352 30.63 17.86 9.33
C THR A 352 30.76 19.26 9.96
N TYR A 353 29.76 20.13 9.84
CA TYR A 353 29.78 21.48 10.40
C TYR A 353 28.87 21.67 11.63
N GLY A 354 28.29 20.58 12.15
CA GLY A 354 27.37 20.54 13.30
C GLY A 354 27.97 19.83 14.50
N SER A 355 27.14 19.60 15.53
CA SER A 355 27.52 18.68 16.61
C SER A 355 27.50 17.22 16.13
N VAL A 356 28.09 16.30 16.90
CA VAL A 356 27.98 14.86 16.60
C VAL A 356 26.50 14.44 16.61
N ALA A 357 26.11 13.49 15.76
CA ALA A 357 24.74 12.93 15.68
C ALA A 357 23.67 13.79 15.00
N GLU A 358 24.05 14.81 14.24
CA GLU A 358 23.09 15.60 13.46
C GLU A 358 23.02 15.06 12.03
N LEU A 359 21.90 14.44 11.67
CA LEU A 359 21.61 14.04 10.31
C LEU A 359 21.02 15.22 9.54
N SER A 360 21.25 15.27 8.23
CA SER A 360 20.68 16.32 7.41
C SER A 360 20.51 15.91 5.96
N THR A 361 19.31 16.17 5.45
CA THR A 361 19.10 16.29 4.00
C THR A 361 19.38 17.72 3.62
N ARG A 362 20.30 17.95 2.67
CA ARG A 362 20.74 19.31 2.36
C ARG A 362 21.08 19.50 0.91
N VAL A 363 20.98 20.75 0.47
CA VAL A 363 21.65 21.24 -0.73
C VAL A 363 22.44 22.49 -0.40
N TYR A 364 23.71 22.51 -0.79
CA TYR A 364 24.58 23.67 -0.59
C TYR A 364 25.27 24.09 -1.89
N SER A 365 25.17 25.38 -2.23
CA SER A 365 25.96 26.03 -3.28
C SER A 365 26.93 27.04 -2.66
N ALA A 366 28.21 26.93 -3.01
CA ALA A 366 29.25 27.86 -2.53
C ALA A 366 29.15 29.25 -3.18
N THR A 367 28.46 29.35 -4.31
CA THR A 367 28.17 30.61 -5.01
C THR A 367 26.68 30.91 -4.89
N ALA A 368 26.33 31.75 -3.92
CA ALA A 368 24.95 32.04 -3.48
C ALA A 368 23.95 32.47 -4.58
N ASN A 369 24.38 32.67 -5.82
CA ASN A 369 23.57 33.18 -6.93
C ASN A 369 23.56 32.24 -8.16
N ASP A 370 24.17 31.06 -8.09
CA ASP A 370 24.18 30.08 -9.19
C ASP A 370 23.89 28.66 -8.67
N TRP A 371 22.95 27.97 -9.32
CA TRP A 371 22.52 26.61 -8.98
C TRP A 371 23.56 25.59 -9.49
N THR A 372 24.76 25.63 -8.91
CA THR A 372 25.74 24.55 -9.07
C THR A 372 25.65 23.66 -7.83
N VAL A 373 24.93 22.54 -7.96
CA VAL A 373 24.70 21.61 -6.84
C VAL A 373 25.94 20.75 -6.64
N ALA A 374 26.97 21.34 -6.02
CA ALA A 374 28.23 20.65 -5.76
C ALA A 374 28.22 19.83 -4.46
N ALA A 375 27.15 19.90 -3.64
CA ALA A 375 27.11 19.26 -2.32
C ALA A 375 25.66 19.01 -1.83
N ALA A 376 24.91 18.18 -2.57
CA ALA A 376 23.72 17.57 -1.98
C ALA A 376 24.13 16.57 -0.88
N SER A 377 23.29 16.37 0.12
CA SER A 377 23.49 15.33 1.13
C SER A 377 22.23 14.58 1.44
N GLN A 378 22.38 13.28 1.64
CA GLN A 378 21.34 12.35 2.06
C GLN A 378 21.59 11.91 3.49
N SER A 379 20.63 11.22 4.07
CA SER A 379 20.79 10.58 5.37
C SER A 379 20.11 9.23 5.37
N GLY A 380 20.84 8.22 5.86
CA GLY A 380 20.37 6.85 6.00
C GLY A 380 20.12 6.50 7.46
N ILE A 381 19.06 5.75 7.73
CA ILE A 381 18.68 5.29 9.07
C ILE A 381 18.26 3.83 8.96
N GLN A 382 18.83 2.97 9.80
CA GLN A 382 18.60 1.54 9.80
C GLN A 382 17.80 1.12 11.03
N PHE A 383 16.76 0.32 10.83
CA PHE A 383 15.89 -0.18 11.88
C PHE A 383 15.90 -1.71 11.89
N PRO A 384 16.15 -2.38 13.02
CA PRO A 384 15.92 -3.82 13.13
C PRO A 384 14.42 -4.07 13.03
N MET A 385 13.99 -5.03 12.21
CA MET A 385 12.58 -5.31 11.99
C MET A 385 12.25 -6.78 12.26
N ASP A 386 11.56 -7.02 13.37
CA ASP A 386 11.05 -8.34 13.76
C ASP A 386 9.69 -8.66 13.09
N ILE A 387 9.57 -8.34 11.80
CA ILE A 387 8.38 -8.64 10.99
C ILE A 387 8.63 -9.92 10.20
N PRO A 388 7.77 -10.95 10.32
CA PRO A 388 7.87 -12.15 9.50
C PRO A 388 7.74 -11.85 8.01
N GLN A 389 8.39 -12.68 7.20
CA GLN A 389 8.20 -12.66 5.75
C GLN A 389 6.74 -12.90 5.37
N GLY A 390 6.24 -12.13 4.41
CA GLY A 390 4.86 -12.22 3.93
C GLY A 390 3.81 -11.65 4.90
N ALA A 391 4.22 -10.96 5.97
CA ALA A 391 3.29 -10.17 6.76
C ALA A 391 2.65 -9.06 5.91
N VAL A 392 1.39 -8.77 6.21
CA VAL A 392 0.60 -7.70 5.58
C VAL A 392 0.81 -6.41 6.36
N ILE A 393 1.51 -5.44 5.80
CA ILE A 393 1.71 -4.11 6.38
C ILE A 393 0.45 -3.27 6.16
N THR A 394 -0.19 -2.87 7.25
CA THR A 394 -1.43 -2.09 7.21
C THR A 394 -1.18 -0.59 7.31
N SER A 395 -0.09 -0.18 7.97
CA SER A 395 0.39 1.19 8.05
C SER A 395 1.87 1.20 8.42
N ALA A 396 2.62 2.16 7.92
CA ALA A 396 3.96 2.47 8.38
C ALA A 396 4.26 3.95 8.25
N TYR A 397 5.02 4.51 9.18
CA TYR A 397 5.51 5.89 9.08
C TYR A 397 6.81 6.08 9.88
N LEU A 398 7.66 6.95 9.38
CA LEU A 398 8.86 7.42 10.05
C LEU A 398 8.53 8.63 10.92
N GLU A 399 9.02 8.63 12.15
CA GLU A 399 9.08 9.81 13.01
C GLU A 399 10.51 10.28 13.21
N VAL A 400 10.76 11.57 13.00
CA VAL A 400 12.04 12.21 13.35
C VAL A 400 11.81 13.48 14.17
N GLU A 401 12.78 13.84 14.99
CA GLU A 401 12.76 15.10 15.74
C GLU A 401 13.69 16.13 15.06
N PRO A 402 13.15 17.30 14.65
CA PRO A 402 13.91 18.30 13.91
C PRO A 402 14.90 19.02 14.82
N ILE A 403 16.08 19.32 14.28
CA ILE A 403 17.08 20.18 14.90
C ILE A 403 16.98 21.60 14.35
N GLY A 404 16.75 21.72 13.04
CA GLY A 404 16.65 23.00 12.37
C GLY A 404 16.37 22.86 10.89
N THR A 405 15.93 23.95 10.28
CA THR A 405 15.69 24.03 8.85
C THR A 405 16.28 25.30 8.26
N VAL A 406 16.70 25.21 7.01
CA VAL A 406 17.03 26.33 6.14
C VAL A 406 16.28 26.12 4.84
N GLY A 407 15.57 27.12 4.33
CA GLY A 407 14.95 27.07 3.00
C GLY A 407 13.74 26.13 2.85
N ASN A 408 13.35 25.37 3.88
CA ASN A 408 12.23 24.41 3.90
C ASN A 408 12.26 23.43 2.71
N PRO A 409 13.29 22.57 2.60
CA PRO A 409 13.32 21.59 1.52
C PRO A 409 12.26 20.52 1.70
N THR A 410 11.73 20.02 0.59
CA THR A 410 11.01 18.74 0.53
C THR A 410 12.02 17.59 0.44
N MET A 411 11.61 16.44 0.95
CA MET A 411 12.45 15.24 1.01
C MET A 411 11.75 14.08 0.33
N ARG A 412 12.51 13.10 -0.16
CA ARG A 412 12.00 11.84 -0.67
C ARG A 412 12.41 10.72 0.27
N ILE A 413 11.51 9.77 0.47
CA ILE A 413 11.73 8.58 1.28
C ILE A 413 11.95 7.40 0.35
N TYR A 414 13.12 6.79 0.47
CA TYR A 414 13.43 5.49 -0.12
C TYR A 414 13.59 4.46 1.00
N ALA A 415 13.29 3.20 0.70
CA ALA A 415 13.49 2.08 1.61
C ALA A 415 14.26 0.95 0.93
N ALA A 416 15.04 0.20 1.71
CA ALA A 416 15.76 -0.99 1.25
C ALA A 416 15.82 -2.05 2.35
N GLY A 417 15.60 -3.31 1.99
CA GLY A 417 15.77 -4.47 2.87
C GLY A 417 17.12 -5.18 2.75
N PHE A 418 17.87 -4.86 1.69
CA PHE A 418 19.09 -5.56 1.33
C PHE A 418 20.20 -4.60 0.91
N SER A 419 21.45 -5.01 1.13
CA SER A 419 22.62 -4.33 0.58
C SER A 419 22.67 -4.46 -0.95
N SER A 420 23.48 -3.66 -1.62
CA SER A 420 23.72 -3.77 -3.07
C SER A 420 24.40 -5.09 -3.49
N SER A 421 24.86 -5.89 -2.52
CA SER A 421 25.35 -7.26 -2.74
C SER A 421 24.27 -8.35 -2.57
N GLY A 422 23.03 -7.96 -2.27
CA GLY A 422 21.90 -8.87 -2.06
C GLY A 422 21.88 -9.57 -0.70
N THR A 423 22.69 -9.12 0.26
CA THR A 423 22.70 -9.62 1.66
C THR A 423 21.83 -8.75 2.56
N SER A 424 21.58 -9.20 3.80
CA SER A 424 21.01 -8.36 4.86
C SER A 424 21.71 -7.01 4.97
N VAL A 425 20.96 -5.98 5.35
CA VAL A 425 21.50 -4.63 5.63
C VAL A 425 22.47 -4.70 6.81
N GLU A 426 23.74 -4.44 6.51
CA GLU A 426 24.81 -4.35 7.49
C GLU A 426 24.96 -2.92 8.05
N PRO A 427 25.55 -2.75 9.24
CA PRO A 427 25.82 -1.42 9.79
C PRO A 427 26.64 -0.55 8.83
N PHE A 428 26.43 0.76 8.88
CA PHE A 428 27.13 1.67 7.99
C PHE A 428 28.65 1.71 8.27
N THR A 429 29.43 1.94 7.21
CA THR A 429 30.88 2.11 7.27
C THR A 429 31.28 3.42 6.61
N VAL A 430 32.20 4.16 7.24
CA VAL A 430 32.66 5.47 6.75
C VAL A 430 33.30 5.37 5.35
N GLY A 431 33.03 6.36 4.51
CA GLY A 431 33.64 6.52 3.19
C GLY A 431 32.76 6.03 2.03
N LEU A 432 33.38 5.78 0.89
CA LEU A 432 32.70 5.30 -0.32
C LEU A 432 32.35 3.80 -0.24
N PRO A 433 31.33 3.32 -0.97
CA PRO A 433 30.49 4.05 -1.94
C PRO A 433 29.44 4.98 -1.28
N GLN A 434 28.69 5.75 -2.08
CA GLN A 434 27.59 6.62 -1.59
C GLN A 434 26.40 5.78 -1.11
N LEU A 435 25.43 6.38 -0.42
CA LEU A 435 24.28 5.71 0.16
C LEU A 435 23.41 5.06 -0.92
N GLU A 436 23.16 5.78 -2.02
CA GLU A 436 22.40 5.30 -3.18
C GLU A 436 22.99 4.02 -3.78
N ASP A 437 24.32 3.82 -3.67
CA ASP A 437 25.04 2.68 -4.24
C ASP A 437 25.25 1.51 -3.23
N ARG A 438 24.91 1.71 -1.95
CA ARG A 438 25.13 0.72 -0.88
C ARG A 438 23.99 -0.27 -0.70
N MET A 439 22.80 0.10 -1.12
CA MET A 439 21.58 -0.65 -0.89
C MET A 439 20.90 -1.01 -2.21
N THR A 440 20.07 -2.05 -2.16
CA THR A 440 19.11 -2.35 -3.22
C THR A 440 17.80 -1.67 -2.83
N TRP A 441 17.56 -0.48 -3.39
CA TRP A 441 16.37 0.31 -3.09
C TRP A 441 15.13 -0.29 -3.75
N VAL A 442 13.99 -0.15 -3.08
CA VAL A 442 12.69 -0.38 -3.73
C VAL A 442 12.59 0.55 -4.94
N ASP A 443 12.05 0.04 -6.05
CA ASP A 443 11.98 0.73 -7.35
C ASP A 443 11.04 1.96 -7.38
N SER A 444 10.53 2.41 -6.24
CA SER A 444 9.67 3.57 -6.08
C SER A 444 9.98 4.28 -4.76
N SER A 445 9.33 5.40 -4.52
CA SER A 445 9.63 6.28 -3.40
C SER A 445 8.40 7.10 -3.02
N ILE A 446 8.45 7.70 -1.83
CA ILE A 446 7.34 8.50 -1.29
C ILE A 446 7.84 9.89 -0.93
N ASP A 447 7.13 10.90 -1.41
CA ASP A 447 7.50 12.28 -1.18
C ASP A 447 7.08 12.73 0.22
N TRP A 448 7.95 13.48 0.89
CA TRP A 448 7.68 14.05 2.19
C TRP A 448 7.85 15.56 2.15
N ASN A 449 6.71 16.25 2.21
CA ASN A 449 6.64 17.68 2.44
C ASN A 449 6.27 17.95 3.92
N PRO A 450 7.26 18.09 4.81
CA PRO A 450 6.96 18.16 6.24
C PRO A 450 6.42 19.52 6.70
N GLY A 451 6.22 20.47 5.77
CA GLY A 451 5.79 21.82 6.08
C GLY A 451 6.82 22.57 6.94
N THR A 452 6.42 23.02 8.13
CA THR A 452 7.31 23.78 9.03
C THR A 452 8.23 22.86 9.80
N TRP A 453 9.52 22.83 9.47
CA TRP A 453 10.53 21.98 10.12
C TRP A 453 11.30 22.73 11.23
N ASN A 454 10.66 23.03 12.36
CA ASN A 454 11.30 23.82 13.42
C ASN A 454 11.42 23.07 14.76
N SER A 455 12.49 23.39 15.50
CA SER A 455 12.89 22.77 16.77
C SER A 455 12.59 23.60 18.01
N LEU A 456 11.77 24.67 17.89
CA LEU A 456 11.51 25.58 19.02
C LEU A 456 10.74 24.90 20.17
N VAL A 457 10.11 23.76 19.88
CA VAL A 457 9.44 22.86 20.80
C VAL A 457 9.72 21.42 20.35
N ARG A 458 9.77 20.47 21.29
CA ARG A 458 9.87 19.03 20.97
C ARG A 458 8.61 18.61 20.20
N ILE A 459 8.72 18.56 18.88
CA ILE A 459 7.68 18.06 17.96
C ILE A 459 8.32 16.96 17.13
N ARG A 460 7.69 15.78 17.12
CA ARG A 460 8.06 14.72 16.17
C ARG A 460 7.30 14.95 14.87
N HIS A 461 8.04 14.98 13.77
CA HIS A 461 7.47 15.03 12.43
C HIS A 461 7.24 13.62 11.93
N ARG A 462 6.02 13.36 11.46
CA ARG A 462 5.63 12.10 10.82
C ARG A 462 5.80 12.21 9.31
N SER A 463 6.36 11.18 8.70
CA SER A 463 6.25 10.99 7.26
C SER A 463 4.79 10.77 6.84
N PRO A 464 4.50 10.85 5.54
CA PRO A 464 3.33 10.20 4.96
C PRO A 464 3.36 8.69 5.19
N GLU A 465 2.29 8.02 4.78
CA GLU A 465 2.14 6.58 4.83
C GLU A 465 3.19 5.90 3.94
N ILE A 466 4.07 5.08 4.52
CA ILE A 466 5.14 4.36 3.82
C ILE A 466 4.97 2.84 3.82
N ALA A 467 3.80 2.33 4.23
CA ALA A 467 3.46 0.91 4.19
C ALA A 467 3.81 0.26 2.85
N PRO A 468 3.55 0.87 1.67
CA PRO A 468 3.91 0.22 0.41
C PRO A 468 5.41 -0.04 0.26
N LEU A 469 6.27 0.85 0.75
CA LEU A 469 7.72 0.65 0.70
C LEU A 469 8.16 -0.48 1.63
N ILE A 470 7.61 -0.54 2.84
CA ILE A 470 7.93 -1.59 3.82
C ILE A 470 7.38 -2.94 3.37
N GLN A 471 6.15 -2.96 2.84
CA GLN A 471 5.51 -4.15 2.30
C GLN A 471 6.35 -4.78 1.19
N SER A 472 6.83 -3.97 0.23
CA SER A 472 7.70 -4.45 -0.85
C SER A 472 8.92 -5.20 -0.32
N ILE A 473 9.48 -4.79 0.83
CA ILE A 473 10.67 -5.41 1.42
C ILE A 473 10.33 -6.72 2.15
N VAL A 474 9.31 -6.71 3.03
CA VAL A 474 8.96 -7.90 3.84
C VAL A 474 8.35 -9.02 3.00
N SER A 475 7.90 -8.69 1.79
CA SER A 475 7.43 -9.62 0.77
C SER A 475 8.52 -10.36 0.01
N GLU A 476 9.78 -9.90 0.04
CA GLU A 476 10.85 -10.55 -0.74
C GLU A 476 11.15 -11.98 -0.22
N ASP A 477 11.42 -12.92 -1.14
CA ASP A 477 11.65 -14.35 -0.86
C ASP A 477 12.82 -14.63 0.11
N ASN A 478 13.77 -13.71 0.20
CA ASN A 478 14.95 -13.76 1.07
C ASN A 478 14.81 -12.90 2.34
N TRP A 479 13.64 -12.28 2.60
CA TRP A 479 13.39 -11.56 3.84
C TRP A 479 13.33 -12.53 5.04
N THR A 480 13.87 -12.09 6.17
CA THR A 480 13.85 -12.87 7.42
C THR A 480 13.60 -11.92 8.58
N SER A 481 12.72 -12.31 9.51
CA SER A 481 12.47 -11.55 10.74
C SER A 481 13.77 -11.27 11.50
N GLY A 482 13.96 -10.03 11.92
CA GLY A 482 15.18 -9.54 12.56
C GLY A 482 16.18 -8.91 11.59
N ASN A 483 15.91 -8.95 10.27
CA ASN A 483 16.67 -8.17 9.29
C ASN A 483 16.46 -6.67 9.51
N PHE A 484 17.38 -5.87 8.97
CA PHE A 484 17.31 -4.43 9.03
C PHE A 484 16.67 -3.87 7.75
N VAL A 485 15.85 -2.83 7.92
CA VAL A 485 15.45 -1.94 6.83
C VAL A 485 16.27 -0.65 6.92
N CYS A 486 16.77 -0.19 5.78
CA CYS A 486 17.39 1.11 5.63
C CYS A 486 16.37 2.09 5.01
N ILE A 487 16.10 3.18 5.70
CA ILE A 487 15.33 4.32 5.20
C ILE A 487 16.30 5.43 4.83
N MET A 488 16.24 5.91 3.59
CA MET A 488 16.97 7.08 3.14
C MET A 488 16.01 8.26 3.02
N LEU A 489 16.40 9.36 3.65
CA LEU A 489 15.86 10.68 3.35
C LEU A 489 16.77 11.35 2.34
N ASP A 490 16.23 11.65 1.17
CA ASP A 490 16.92 12.36 0.10
C ASP A 490 16.35 13.76 -0.08
N TYR A 491 17.18 14.68 -0.56
CA TYR A 491 16.74 16.03 -0.90
C TYR A 491 16.01 16.01 -2.25
N MET A 492 14.82 16.62 -2.31
CA MET A 492 14.09 16.76 -3.57
C MET A 492 14.16 18.18 -4.13
N TYR A 493 13.65 19.14 -3.35
CA TYR A 493 13.42 20.49 -3.83
C TYR A 493 13.45 21.53 -2.72
N SER A 494 13.86 22.73 -3.09
CA SER A 494 13.74 23.94 -2.30
C SER A 494 13.73 25.14 -3.23
N VAL A 495 13.11 26.24 -2.77
CA VAL A 495 13.07 27.49 -3.53
C VAL A 495 14.41 28.25 -3.53
N ASN A 496 15.28 27.98 -2.56
CA ASN A 496 16.54 28.70 -2.33
C ASN A 496 17.66 27.74 -1.93
N SER A 497 18.91 28.08 -2.24
CA SER A 497 20.10 27.44 -1.66
C SER A 497 20.84 28.45 -0.75
N PRO A 498 21.36 28.06 0.43
CA PRO A 498 21.31 26.71 0.98
C PRO A 498 19.91 26.32 1.47
N ALA A 499 19.61 25.03 1.42
CA ALA A 499 18.45 24.47 2.09
C ALA A 499 18.82 23.18 2.80
N SER A 500 18.22 22.95 3.96
CA SER A 500 18.47 21.77 4.78
C SER A 500 17.31 21.46 5.70
N ASN A 501 17.02 20.18 5.91
CA ASN A 501 16.28 19.69 7.06
C ASN A 501 17.23 18.86 7.91
N SER A 502 17.57 19.36 9.09
CA SER A 502 18.39 18.65 10.07
C SER A 502 17.52 18.01 11.12
N TYR A 503 17.91 16.83 11.58
CA TYR A 503 17.18 16.06 12.58
C TYR A 503 18.12 15.19 13.41
N LYS A 504 17.63 14.75 14.57
CA LYS A 504 18.42 14.01 15.56
C LYS A 504 18.71 12.60 15.09
N GLY A 505 19.98 12.21 15.14
CA GLY A 505 20.48 10.87 14.89
C GLY A 505 20.79 10.11 16.19
N ALA A 506 21.13 8.84 16.04
CA ALA A 506 21.53 7.92 17.11
C ALA A 506 23.05 7.94 17.39
N TYR A 507 23.88 8.37 16.43
CA TYR A 507 25.34 8.36 16.58
C TYR A 507 25.85 9.01 17.87
N GLY A 508 26.81 8.41 18.58
CA GLY A 508 27.49 9.06 19.71
C GLY A 508 26.62 9.40 20.93
N SER A 509 25.32 9.06 20.94
CA SER A 509 24.37 9.16 22.07
C SER A 509 24.25 10.53 22.75
N VAL A 510 24.52 11.64 22.05
CA VAL A 510 24.34 12.98 22.62
C VAL A 510 22.87 13.35 22.83
N TYR A 511 21.96 12.66 22.13
CA TYR A 511 20.51 12.72 22.33
C TYR A 511 20.03 11.53 23.17
N SER A 512 18.93 11.73 23.90
CA SER A 512 18.29 10.63 24.61
C SER A 512 17.53 9.71 23.66
N GLU A 513 17.40 8.44 24.03
CA GLU A 513 16.74 7.41 23.20
C GLU A 513 15.31 7.81 22.78
N ASP A 514 14.60 8.55 23.64
CA ASP A 514 13.29 9.13 23.33
C ASP A 514 13.30 10.27 22.30
N GLU A 515 14.45 10.61 21.74
CA GLU A 515 14.66 11.62 20.68
C GLU A 515 15.13 10.99 19.36
N PHE A 516 15.46 9.69 19.35
CA PHE A 516 15.93 9.02 18.15
C PHE A 516 14.82 8.92 17.09
N PRO A 517 15.20 8.78 15.80
CA PRO A 517 14.27 8.40 14.74
C PRO A 517 13.54 7.10 15.10
N ARG A 518 12.28 7.00 14.70
CA ARG A 518 11.44 5.82 14.97
C ARG A 518 10.71 5.41 13.71
N LEU A 519 10.72 4.13 13.41
CA LEU A 519 9.87 3.54 12.39
C LEU A 519 8.69 2.86 13.09
N PHE A 520 7.48 3.33 12.81
CA PHE A 520 6.26 2.66 13.23
C PHE A 520 5.78 1.78 12.09
N VAL A 521 5.51 0.51 12.38
CA VAL A 521 4.92 -0.42 11.43
C VAL A 521 3.80 -1.17 12.10
N GLU A 522 2.62 -1.12 11.50
CA GLU A 522 1.46 -1.92 11.84
C GLU A 522 1.36 -3.05 10.82
N TYR A 523 1.22 -4.29 11.28
CA TYR A 523 1.11 -5.44 10.38
C TYR A 523 0.18 -6.53 10.92
N MET A 524 -0.19 -7.42 10.01
CA MET A 524 -0.96 -8.63 10.27
C MET A 524 -0.23 -9.84 9.69
N ILE A 525 -0.35 -11.00 10.34
CA ILE A 525 0.18 -12.27 9.82
C ILE A 525 -1.02 -13.08 9.30
N PRO A 526 -1.10 -13.39 8.00
CA PRO A 526 -2.13 -14.29 7.47
C PRO A 526 -1.88 -15.72 7.97
N GLU A 527 -2.90 -16.41 8.49
CA GLU A 527 -2.80 -17.82 8.88
C GLU A 527 -3.41 -18.75 7.81
N PRO A 528 -2.87 -19.96 7.58
CA PRO A 528 -3.42 -20.92 6.60
C PRO A 528 -4.87 -21.34 6.89
N GLU A 529 -5.30 -21.15 8.13
CA GLU A 529 -6.58 -21.56 8.68
C GLU A 529 -7.53 -20.40 8.96
N ASP A 530 -7.25 -19.23 8.37
CA ASP A 530 -8.15 -18.08 8.33
C ASP A 530 -9.48 -18.50 7.71
N THR A 531 -10.37 -18.97 8.57
CA THR A 531 -11.61 -19.64 8.23
C THR A 531 -12.71 -19.00 9.05
N VAL A 532 -13.85 -18.77 8.41
CA VAL A 532 -15.06 -18.43 9.14
C VAL A 532 -15.44 -19.65 9.97
N TYR A 533 -15.24 -19.59 11.29
CA TYR A 533 -15.59 -20.69 12.17
C TYR A 533 -17.04 -21.13 11.96
N PHE A 534 -17.21 -22.42 11.67
CA PHE A 534 -18.51 -23.07 11.59
C PHE A 534 -19.18 -22.98 12.96
N MET A 535 -20.41 -22.47 13.00
CA MET A 535 -21.24 -22.49 14.21
C MET A 535 -22.55 -23.18 13.90
N GLN A 536 -22.98 -24.06 14.81
CA GLN A 536 -24.25 -24.76 14.75
C GLN A 536 -25.39 -23.83 15.18
N TYR A 537 -26.46 -23.86 14.38
CA TYR A 537 -27.76 -23.19 14.53
C TYR A 537 -27.81 -21.72 14.08
N GLU A 538 -28.96 -21.38 13.48
CA GLU A 538 -29.50 -20.10 12.98
C GLU A 538 -28.54 -18.89 12.97
N LYS A 539 -28.30 -18.30 11.79
CA LYS A 539 -27.25 -17.29 11.59
C LYS A 539 -27.75 -15.99 10.96
N ASP A 540 -27.41 -14.89 11.62
CA ASP A 540 -27.39 -13.53 11.09
C ASP A 540 -25.93 -13.20 10.73
N ILE A 541 -25.69 -12.85 9.46
CA ILE A 541 -24.43 -12.24 9.04
C ILE A 541 -24.65 -10.73 9.12
N THR A 542 -23.89 -10.04 9.96
CA THR A 542 -23.91 -8.58 10.06
C THR A 542 -22.61 -8.04 9.48
N ILE A 543 -22.72 -7.24 8.43
CA ILE A 543 -21.59 -6.49 7.86
C ILE A 543 -21.85 -5.02 8.18
N ASP A 544 -20.94 -4.42 8.95
CA ASP A 544 -21.02 -3.00 9.27
C ASP A 544 -20.36 -2.19 8.15
N SER A 545 -21.17 -1.53 7.33
CA SER A 545 -20.68 -0.72 6.20
C SER A 545 -19.90 0.53 6.64
N SER A 546 -19.91 0.88 7.93
CA SER A 546 -19.07 1.96 8.46
C SER A 546 -17.61 1.56 8.68
N MET A 547 -17.30 0.27 8.61
CA MET A 547 -15.96 -0.30 8.81
C MET A 547 -15.37 -0.91 7.53
N THR A 548 -16.21 -1.19 6.52
CA THR A 548 -15.74 -1.39 5.14
C THR A 548 -15.20 -0.06 4.63
N THR A 549 -13.95 -0.03 4.17
CA THR A 549 -13.23 1.18 3.75
C THR A 549 -14.09 2.17 2.97
N ALA A 550 -14.60 3.17 3.69
CA ALA A 550 -15.27 4.32 3.13
C ALA A 550 -14.19 5.27 2.60
N ILE A 551 -14.25 5.52 1.29
CA ILE A 551 -13.82 6.74 0.58
C ILE A 551 -12.81 7.57 1.38
N LEU A 552 -11.52 7.39 1.10
CA LEU A 552 -10.53 8.44 1.34
C LEU A 552 -10.94 9.63 0.47
N ASN A 553 -11.45 10.70 1.10
CA ASN A 553 -11.72 11.96 0.41
C ASN A 553 -10.43 12.64 -0.01
#